data_AF-A0A2V8T1A6-F1
#
_entry.id   AF-A0A2V8T1A6-F1
#
_cell.length_a   1.000
_cell.length_b   1.000
_cell.length_c   1.000
_cell.angle_alpha   90.00
_cell.angle_beta   90.00
_cell.angle_gamma   90.00
#
_symmetry.space_group_name_H-M   'P 1'
#
loop_
_entity.id
_entity.type
_entity.pdbx_description
1 polymer ?
#
loop_
_entity_poly.entity_id
_entity_poly.type
_entity_poly.pdbx_seq_one_letter_code
_entity_poly.pdbx_strand_id
1 'polypeptide(L)'
;PNLIDAHFAFGSANAGKTFLIFVVGPGGTSRNLTTLPAGSPAGCPIGNEQGIQVTFKCNAPGVPGGGTTPLDIAVVTGCKLDRQATGQFFLDVTGTKIKSGALITVGGIEPKKIKVIEVESGTNNPTKLRLVKKVCNGLPGNIVITNPGATASAPFLCTERCPAN
;
A
#
# COMPACT_ATOMS: atom_id res chain seq x y z
N PRO A 1 27.38 -6.23 -18.45
CA PRO A 1 26.90 -5.53 -17.24
C PRO A 1 26.53 -6.53 -16.14
N ASN A 2 27.27 -6.53 -15.03
CA ASN A 2 26.93 -7.33 -13.86
C ASN A 2 25.92 -6.53 -13.03
N LEU A 3 24.66 -6.97 -13.02
CA LEU A 3 23.58 -6.33 -12.28
C LEU A 3 23.46 -6.98 -10.90
N ILE A 4 23.31 -6.17 -9.86
CA ILE A 4 23.01 -6.62 -8.50
C ILE A 4 21.53 -6.27 -8.26
N ASP A 5 20.74 -7.27 -7.90
CA ASP A 5 19.36 -7.11 -7.44
C ASP A 5 19.33 -7.37 -5.92
N ALA A 6 18.64 -6.52 -5.18
CA ALA A 6 18.48 -6.61 -3.73
C ALA A 6 17.00 -6.47 -3.38
N HIS A 7 16.38 -7.60 -3.03
CA HIS A 7 14.97 -7.68 -2.67
C HIS A 7 14.78 -7.54 -1.15
N PHE A 8 13.93 -6.61 -0.72
CA PHE A 8 13.58 -6.42 0.70
C PHE A 8 12.07 -6.55 0.91
N ALA A 9 11.67 -7.48 1.79
CA ALA A 9 10.27 -7.63 2.19
C ALA A 9 9.95 -6.68 3.37
N PHE A 10 9.53 -5.45 3.07
CA PHE A 10 9.15 -4.48 4.11
C PHE A 10 7.68 -4.61 4.52
N GLY A 11 7.42 -4.84 5.82
CA GLY A 11 6.12 -4.68 6.45
C GLY A 11 5.92 -3.33 7.17
N SER A 12 4.74 -3.12 7.77
CA SER A 12 4.37 -1.88 8.48
C SER A 12 5.33 -1.48 9.62
N ALA A 13 6.00 -2.45 10.24
CA ALA A 13 7.02 -2.23 11.29
C ALA A 13 8.28 -1.47 10.80
N ASN A 14 8.44 -1.29 9.49
CA ASN A 14 9.56 -0.60 8.87
C ASN A 14 9.21 0.82 8.40
N ALA A 15 7.97 1.28 8.60
CA ALA A 15 7.53 2.62 8.22
C ALA A 15 8.42 3.71 8.86
N GLY A 16 8.86 4.67 8.05
CA GLY A 16 9.67 5.82 8.50
C GLY A 16 11.14 5.50 8.77
N LYS A 17 11.57 4.24 8.59
CA LYS A 17 12.97 3.84 8.75
C LYS A 17 13.73 4.01 7.44
N THR A 18 15.01 4.34 7.55
CA THR A 18 15.94 4.41 6.41
C THR A 18 16.87 3.21 6.47
N PHE A 19 17.01 2.51 5.34
CA PHE A 19 17.89 1.35 5.22
C PHE A 19 19.05 1.69 4.29
N LEU A 20 20.24 1.30 4.70
CA LEU A 20 21.47 1.57 3.96
C LEU A 20 22.02 0.25 3.43
N ILE A 21 22.32 0.20 2.14
CA ILE A 21 22.97 -0.96 1.52
C ILE A 21 24.45 -0.64 1.40
N PHE A 22 25.28 -1.50 1.98
CA PHE A 22 26.73 -1.42 1.91
C PHE A 22 27.27 -2.47 0.95
N VAL A 23 28.10 -2.05 0.00
CA VAL A 23 28.84 -2.96 -0.89
C VAL A 23 30.27 -3.07 -0.37
N VAL A 24 30.74 -4.30 -0.15
CA VAL A 24 32.10 -4.58 0.31
C VAL A 24 32.87 -5.29 -0.80
N GLY A 25 34.07 -4.81 -1.10
CA GLY A 25 34.97 -5.48 -2.04
C GLY A 25 36.44 -5.32 -1.63
N PRO A 26 37.38 -5.80 -2.45
CA PRO A 26 38.82 -5.69 -2.18
C PRO A 26 39.31 -4.24 -1.96
N GLY A 27 38.59 -3.24 -2.48
CA GLY A 27 38.83 -1.81 -2.25
C GLY A 27 38.16 -1.21 -1.01
N GLY A 28 37.55 -2.04 -0.14
CA GLY A 28 36.87 -1.62 1.09
C GLY A 28 35.33 -1.63 1.02
N THR A 29 34.72 -1.12 2.09
CA THR A 29 33.26 -1.00 2.24
C THR A 29 32.77 0.39 1.79
N SER A 30 31.69 0.45 1.01
CA SER A 30 31.04 1.73 0.65
C SER A 30 30.68 2.55 1.90
N ARG A 31 30.85 3.87 1.87
CA ARG A 31 30.74 4.72 3.07
C ARG A 31 29.41 5.45 3.22
N ASN A 32 28.62 5.52 2.16
CA ASN A 32 27.30 6.14 2.13
C ASN A 32 27.26 7.53 2.80
N LEU A 33 28.17 8.41 2.39
CA LEU A 33 28.34 9.73 2.98
C LEU A 33 27.24 10.68 2.47
N THR A 34 26.55 11.38 3.39
CA THR A 34 25.55 12.40 3.05
C THR A 34 26.18 13.77 2.78
N THR A 35 27.45 13.93 3.11
CA THR A 35 28.29 15.09 2.79
C THR A 35 29.62 14.59 2.23
N LEU A 36 30.08 15.18 1.13
CA LEU A 36 31.36 14.82 0.56
C LEU A 36 32.51 15.23 1.51
N PRO A 37 33.59 14.46 1.61
CA PRO A 37 34.78 14.85 2.37
C PRO A 37 35.33 16.20 1.91
N ALA A 38 35.92 16.96 2.83
CA ALA A 38 36.55 18.24 2.53
C ALA A 38 37.59 18.09 1.40
N GLY A 39 37.47 18.91 0.34
CA GLY A 39 38.33 18.84 -0.85
C GLY A 39 37.75 18.04 -2.02
N SER A 40 36.56 17.46 -1.89
CA SER A 40 35.89 16.76 -3.01
C SER A 40 35.30 17.76 -4.02
N PRO A 41 35.46 17.56 -5.34
CA PRO A 41 34.83 18.40 -6.35
C PRO A 41 33.31 18.34 -6.25
N ALA A 42 32.63 19.49 -6.47
CA ALA A 42 31.18 19.58 -6.39
C ALA A 42 30.52 18.56 -7.35
N GLY A 43 29.70 17.66 -6.80
CA GLY A 43 28.99 16.64 -7.57
C GLY A 43 29.84 15.44 -8.03
N CYS A 44 31.12 15.35 -7.65
CA CYS A 44 32.00 14.22 -7.98
C CYS A 44 32.51 13.54 -6.71
N PRO A 45 31.76 12.58 -6.15
CA PRO A 45 32.26 11.70 -5.11
C PRO A 45 33.42 10.87 -5.65
N ILE A 46 34.50 10.79 -4.87
CA ILE A 46 35.75 10.16 -5.27
C ILE A 46 35.72 8.73 -4.71
N GLY A 47 35.04 7.81 -5.42
CA GLY A 47 35.09 6.38 -5.13
C GLY A 47 33.86 5.82 -4.41
N ASN A 48 34.06 5.04 -3.35
CA ASN A 48 33.03 4.26 -2.65
C ASN A 48 32.12 5.11 -1.71
N GLU A 49 32.05 6.40 -1.98
CA GLU A 49 31.51 7.43 -1.08
C GLU A 49 30.00 7.63 -1.25
N GLN A 50 29.46 7.30 -2.43
CA GLN A 50 28.01 7.20 -2.68
C GLN A 50 27.53 5.78 -2.39
N GLY A 51 26.70 5.63 -1.36
CA GLY A 51 25.97 4.39 -1.12
C GLY A 51 24.63 4.38 -1.85
N ILE A 52 23.95 3.23 -1.82
CA ILE A 52 22.59 3.10 -2.36
C ILE A 52 21.62 3.43 -1.22
N GLN A 53 21.05 4.63 -1.25
CA GLN A 53 20.03 5.04 -0.28
C GLN A 53 18.64 4.63 -0.76
N VAL A 54 18.09 3.56 -0.18
CA VAL A 54 16.70 3.15 -0.43
C VAL A 54 15.81 3.83 0.61
N THR A 55 15.13 4.90 0.20
CA THR A 55 14.16 5.57 1.08
C THR A 55 12.79 4.92 0.89
N PHE A 56 12.43 4.02 1.80
CA PHE A 56 11.08 3.49 1.89
C PHE A 56 10.20 4.48 2.64
N LYS A 57 9.40 5.25 1.89
CA LYS A 57 8.29 6.03 2.47
C LYS A 57 7.03 5.20 2.35
N CYS A 58 6.39 4.90 3.47
CA CYS A 58 4.93 4.74 3.41
C CYS A 58 4.36 6.07 2.90
N ASN A 59 3.26 6.05 2.14
CA ASN A 59 2.39 7.23 2.17
C ASN A 59 2.11 7.47 3.64
N ALA A 60 2.68 8.55 4.20
CA ALA A 60 2.26 8.98 5.52
C ALA A 60 0.72 9.06 5.48
N PRO A 61 0.00 8.72 6.55
CA PRO A 61 -1.29 9.34 6.75
C PRO A 61 -0.99 10.82 6.60
N GLY A 62 -1.49 11.46 5.53
CA GLY A 62 -1.18 12.85 5.29
C GLY A 62 -1.46 13.58 6.60
N VAL A 63 -0.48 14.33 7.11
CA VAL A 63 -0.81 15.43 8.02
C VAL A 63 -1.93 16.16 7.30
N PRO A 64 -3.13 16.32 7.89
CA PRO A 64 -4.19 17.05 7.20
C PRO A 64 -3.62 18.43 6.94
N GLY A 65 -3.20 18.67 5.70
CA GLY A 65 -2.86 20.00 5.26
C GLY A 65 -4.12 20.82 5.49
N GLY A 66 -3.96 21.99 6.09
CA GLY A 66 -5.02 22.99 6.20
C GLY A 66 -5.40 23.54 4.82
N GLY A 67 -5.85 22.67 3.93
CA GLY A 67 -6.32 22.94 2.59
C GLY A 67 -7.59 22.12 2.40
N THR A 68 -8.67 22.83 2.06
CA THR A 68 -10.04 22.37 1.79
C THR A 68 -10.21 20.85 1.68
N THR A 69 -10.87 20.28 2.68
CA THR A 69 -11.22 18.88 2.90
C THR A 69 -11.51 18.10 1.60
N PRO A 70 -10.76 17.03 1.27
CA PRO A 70 -11.26 16.01 0.36
C PRO A 70 -12.29 15.18 1.15
N LEU A 71 -13.51 15.69 1.29
CA LEU A 71 -14.61 15.02 2.02
C LEU A 71 -14.99 13.67 1.39
N ASP A 72 -14.54 13.39 0.18
CA ASP A 72 -14.92 12.24 -0.62
C ASP A 72 -13.83 11.17 -0.76
N ILE A 73 -12.81 11.15 0.11
CA ILE A 73 -11.88 10.00 0.17
C ILE A 73 -12.47 8.93 1.10
N ALA A 74 -12.68 7.73 0.56
CA ALA A 74 -13.12 6.56 1.33
C ALA A 74 -12.07 6.13 2.35
N VAL A 75 -12.52 5.62 3.49
CA VAL A 75 -11.65 5.05 4.54
C VAL A 75 -12.06 3.61 4.78
N VAL A 76 -11.14 2.68 4.54
CA VAL A 76 -11.33 1.26 4.84
C VAL A 76 -10.92 1.01 6.29
N THR A 77 -11.79 0.37 7.07
CA THR A 77 -11.56 0.10 8.50
C THR A 77 -11.46 -1.39 8.80
N GLY A 78 -11.95 -2.25 7.91
CA GLY A 78 -11.92 -3.69 8.14
C GLY A 78 -12.13 -4.51 6.88
N CYS A 79 -11.69 -5.76 6.94
CA CYS A 79 -12.01 -6.79 5.97
C CYS A 79 -12.30 -8.11 6.68
N LYS A 80 -13.21 -8.91 6.14
CA LYS A 80 -13.50 -10.27 6.63
C LYS A 80 -13.77 -11.20 5.46
N LEU A 81 -13.00 -12.28 5.39
CA LEU A 81 -13.22 -13.33 4.40
C LEU A 81 -14.14 -14.40 4.99
N ASP A 82 -15.18 -14.75 4.24
CA ASP A 82 -16.13 -15.79 4.60
C ASP A 82 -16.45 -16.68 3.40
N ARG A 83 -17.03 -17.86 3.68
CA ARG A 83 -17.41 -18.86 2.68
C ARG A 83 -18.91 -19.10 2.72
N GLN A 84 -19.57 -19.03 1.57
CA GLN A 84 -20.98 -19.41 1.44
C GLN A 84 -21.13 -20.93 1.51
N ALA A 85 -22.35 -21.40 1.81
CA ALA A 85 -22.70 -22.82 1.75
C ALA A 85 -22.40 -23.48 0.39
N THR A 86 -22.42 -22.69 -0.69
CA THR A 86 -22.05 -23.12 -2.05
C THR A 86 -20.55 -23.34 -2.25
N GLY A 87 -19.74 -23.11 -1.22
CA GLY A 87 -18.29 -23.18 -1.26
C GLY A 87 -17.61 -21.92 -1.80
N GLN A 88 -18.37 -20.92 -2.28
CA GLN A 88 -17.83 -19.67 -2.81
C GLN A 88 -17.37 -18.73 -1.70
N PHE A 89 -16.13 -18.22 -1.84
CA PHE A 89 -15.61 -17.17 -0.98
C PHE A 89 -16.12 -15.78 -1.37
N PHE A 90 -16.34 -14.95 -0.37
CA PHE A 90 -16.57 -13.52 -0.52
C PHE A 90 -15.80 -12.75 0.56
N LEU A 91 -15.42 -11.53 0.24
CA LEU A 91 -14.75 -10.63 1.16
C LEU A 91 -15.73 -9.51 1.52
N ASP A 92 -16.10 -9.40 2.78
CA ASP A 92 -16.78 -8.22 3.29
C ASP A 92 -15.73 -7.16 3.63
N VAL A 93 -15.93 -5.95 3.12
CA VAL A 93 -15.09 -4.77 3.36
C VAL A 93 -15.94 -3.74 4.08
N THR A 94 -15.44 -3.27 5.22
CA THR A 94 -16.10 -2.26 6.04
C THR A 94 -15.32 -0.95 5.97
N GLY A 95 -16.04 0.17 5.91
CA GLY A 95 -15.42 1.48 5.83
C GLY A 95 -16.42 2.62 6.01
N THR A 96 -15.93 3.84 5.83
CA THR A 96 -16.72 5.07 5.88
C THR A 96 -16.41 5.94 4.67
N LYS A 97 -17.32 6.89 4.38
CA LYS A 97 -17.20 7.82 3.24
C LYS A 97 -17.07 7.11 1.88
N ILE A 98 -17.58 5.89 1.76
CA ILE A 98 -17.62 5.19 0.48
C ILE A 98 -18.83 5.72 -0.28
N LYS A 99 -18.64 6.13 -1.54
CA LYS A 99 -19.73 6.60 -2.40
C LYS A 99 -20.28 5.45 -3.23
N SER A 100 -21.55 5.56 -3.61
CA SER A 100 -22.11 4.66 -4.62
C SER A 100 -21.29 4.74 -5.93
N GLY A 101 -21.03 3.59 -6.55
CA GLY A 101 -20.21 3.50 -7.76
C GLY A 101 -18.68 3.56 -7.53
N ALA A 102 -18.21 3.46 -6.28
CA ALA A 102 -16.78 3.39 -6.00
C ALA A 102 -16.13 2.14 -6.63
N LEU A 103 -14.93 2.33 -7.18
CA LEU A 103 -14.06 1.26 -7.65
C LEU A 103 -13.31 0.66 -6.45
N ILE A 104 -13.15 -0.65 -6.42
CA ILE A 104 -12.48 -1.35 -5.32
C ILE A 104 -11.50 -2.36 -5.89
N THR A 105 -10.28 -2.36 -5.37
CA THR A 105 -9.27 -3.37 -5.68
C THR A 105 -8.79 -4.05 -4.40
N VAL A 106 -8.42 -5.32 -4.51
CA VAL A 106 -7.80 -6.12 -3.44
C VAL A 106 -6.50 -6.69 -4.01
N GLY A 107 -5.35 -6.30 -3.46
CA GLY A 107 -4.05 -6.68 -4.02
C GLY A 107 -3.87 -6.21 -5.48
N GLY A 108 -4.51 -5.11 -5.88
CA GLY A 108 -4.54 -4.64 -7.26
C GLY A 108 -5.52 -5.37 -8.18
N ILE A 109 -6.25 -6.37 -7.68
CA ILE A 109 -7.25 -7.12 -8.45
C ILE A 109 -8.66 -6.57 -8.19
N GLU A 110 -9.39 -6.28 -9.26
CA GLU A 110 -10.79 -5.91 -9.17
C GLU A 110 -11.68 -7.17 -9.01
N PRO A 111 -12.58 -7.20 -8.00
CA PRO A 111 -13.54 -8.29 -7.83
C PRO A 111 -14.54 -8.30 -8.98
N LYS A 112 -15.08 -9.48 -9.33
CA LYS A 112 -16.04 -9.57 -10.46
C LYS A 112 -17.38 -8.91 -10.13
N LYS A 113 -17.77 -8.88 -8.85
CA LYS A 113 -19.04 -8.31 -8.41
C LYS A 113 -18.88 -7.69 -7.03
N ILE A 114 -19.43 -6.49 -6.89
CA ILE A 114 -19.52 -5.74 -5.63
C ILE A 114 -21.00 -5.67 -5.27
N LYS A 115 -21.36 -5.98 -4.01
CA LYS A 115 -22.72 -5.83 -3.49
C LYS A 115 -22.69 -4.90 -2.28
N VAL A 116 -23.64 -3.98 -2.20
CA VAL A 116 -23.85 -3.17 -0.99
C VAL A 116 -24.61 -4.00 0.04
N ILE A 117 -24.08 -4.10 1.25
CA ILE A 117 -24.66 -4.88 2.36
C ILE A 117 -25.25 -3.96 3.41
N GLU A 118 -24.51 -2.92 3.79
CA GLU A 118 -24.95 -1.91 4.75
C GLU A 118 -24.65 -0.52 4.19
N VAL A 119 -25.52 0.43 4.53
CA VAL A 119 -25.39 1.85 4.19
C VAL A 119 -25.44 2.70 5.45
N GLU A 120 -24.82 3.87 5.39
CA GLU A 120 -24.90 4.86 6.45
C GLU A 120 -26.33 5.42 6.55
N SER A 121 -26.87 5.47 7.77
CA SER A 121 -28.24 5.91 8.04
C SER A 121 -28.54 7.28 7.44
N GLY A 122 -29.66 7.40 6.72
CA GLY A 122 -30.05 8.64 6.05
C GLY A 122 -29.29 8.94 4.76
N THR A 123 -28.47 8.01 4.25
CA THR A 123 -27.73 8.17 2.99
C THR A 123 -27.80 6.91 2.12
N ASN A 124 -27.24 6.99 0.91
CA ASN A 124 -26.97 5.83 0.04
C ASN A 124 -25.48 5.42 0.05
N ASN A 125 -24.70 5.93 1.01
CA ASN A 125 -23.27 5.65 1.09
C ASN A 125 -23.03 4.29 1.72
N PRO A 126 -22.33 3.36 1.04
CA PRO A 126 -22.03 2.07 1.64
C PRO A 126 -21.13 2.20 2.87
N THR A 127 -21.44 1.42 3.90
CA THR A 127 -20.56 1.19 5.06
C THR A 127 -20.00 -0.23 5.06
N LYS A 128 -20.69 -1.16 4.38
CA LYS A 128 -20.23 -2.53 4.17
C LYS A 128 -20.50 -2.99 2.75
N LEU A 129 -19.46 -3.50 2.11
CA LEU A 129 -19.47 -4.00 0.74
C LEU A 129 -19.03 -5.45 0.70
N ARG A 130 -19.75 -6.29 -0.05
CA ARG A 130 -19.40 -7.68 -0.30
C ARG A 130 -18.81 -7.84 -1.68
N LEU A 131 -17.53 -8.19 -1.72
CA LEU A 131 -16.78 -8.47 -2.93
C LEU A 131 -16.85 -9.97 -3.25
N VAL A 132 -17.21 -10.31 -4.48
CA VAL A 132 -17.49 -11.70 -4.87
C VAL A 132 -16.70 -12.05 -6.13
N LYS A 133 -16.06 -13.24 -6.09
CA LYS A 133 -15.13 -13.79 -7.11
C LYS A 133 -13.87 -12.94 -7.31
N LYS A 134 -12.77 -13.58 -7.70
CA LYS A 134 -11.42 -13.00 -7.87
C LYS A 134 -10.76 -12.40 -6.61
N VAL A 135 -11.49 -12.28 -5.50
CA VAL A 135 -10.95 -11.78 -4.22
C VAL A 135 -9.74 -12.58 -3.73
N CYS A 136 -9.77 -13.92 -3.85
CA CYS A 136 -8.68 -14.79 -3.42
C CYS A 136 -7.36 -14.54 -4.16
N ASN A 137 -7.41 -14.04 -5.40
CA ASN A 137 -6.21 -13.78 -6.19
C ASN A 137 -5.45 -12.55 -5.69
N GLY A 138 -6.11 -11.70 -4.91
CA GLY A 138 -5.54 -10.50 -4.31
C GLY A 138 -5.31 -10.61 -2.80
N LEU A 139 -5.64 -11.75 -2.18
CA LEU A 139 -5.56 -11.97 -0.74
C LEU A 139 -4.39 -12.91 -0.38
N PRO A 140 -3.59 -12.59 0.66
CA PRO A 140 -3.62 -11.35 1.44
C PRO A 140 -3.13 -10.16 0.59
N GLY A 141 -3.66 -8.96 0.83
CA GLY A 141 -3.30 -7.80 0.03
C GLY A 141 -4.01 -6.50 0.41
N ASN A 142 -3.56 -5.40 -0.21
CA ASN A 142 -4.07 -4.08 0.09
C ASN A 142 -5.43 -3.85 -0.58
N ILE A 143 -6.40 -3.41 0.22
CA ILE A 143 -7.69 -2.90 -0.25
C ILE A 143 -7.53 -1.42 -0.53
N VAL A 144 -7.93 -1.00 -1.71
CA VAL A 144 -7.96 0.41 -2.13
C VAL A 144 -9.34 0.70 -2.72
N ILE A 145 -9.97 1.77 -2.24
CA ILE A 145 -11.27 2.25 -2.73
C ILE A 145 -11.08 3.60 -3.41
N THR A 146 -11.63 3.78 -4.60
CA THR A 146 -11.63 5.04 -5.34
C THR A 146 -13.06 5.47 -5.60
N ASN A 147 -13.50 6.52 -4.91
CA ASN A 147 -14.82 7.11 -5.17
C ASN A 147 -14.83 7.83 -6.53
N PRO A 148 -15.99 7.93 -7.21
CA PRO A 148 -16.09 8.64 -8.48
C PRO A 148 -15.58 10.08 -8.38
N GLY A 149 -14.63 10.46 -9.24
CA GLY A 149 -14.05 11.81 -9.27
C GLY A 149 -13.11 12.15 -8.10
N ALA A 150 -12.84 11.20 -7.20
CA ALA A 150 -11.94 11.39 -6.06
C ALA A 150 -10.61 10.66 -6.25
N THR A 151 -9.63 11.03 -5.43
CA THR A 151 -8.39 10.25 -5.30
C THR A 151 -8.65 8.93 -4.58
N ALA A 152 -7.76 7.96 -4.81
CA ALA A 152 -7.82 6.67 -4.15
C ALA A 152 -7.60 6.80 -2.63
N SER A 153 -8.25 5.91 -1.87
CA SER A 153 -8.04 5.80 -0.42
C SER A 153 -6.60 5.43 -0.09
N ALA A 154 -6.22 5.66 1.17
CA ALA A 154 -5.03 5.01 1.71
C ALA A 154 -5.17 3.46 1.57
N PRO A 155 -4.08 2.74 1.24
CA PRO A 155 -4.10 1.28 1.20
C PRO A 155 -4.40 0.68 2.59
N PHE A 156 -5.36 -0.23 2.67
CA PHE A 156 -5.66 -1.00 3.88
C PHE A 156 -5.20 -2.45 3.71
N LEU A 157 -4.25 -2.91 4.51
CA LEU A 157 -3.75 -4.28 4.41
C LEU A 157 -4.78 -5.26 4.96
N CYS A 158 -5.36 -6.09 4.10
CA CYS A 158 -6.18 -7.23 4.50
C CYS A 158 -5.32 -8.50 4.60
N THR A 159 -5.22 -9.07 5.80
CA THR A 159 -4.38 -10.24 6.09
C THR A 159 -5.10 -11.58 5.94
N GLU A 160 -6.42 -11.55 5.69
CA GLU A 160 -7.23 -12.74 5.41
C GLU A 160 -6.68 -13.51 4.21
N ARG A 161 -6.81 -14.84 4.24
CA ARG A 161 -6.29 -15.73 3.19
C ARG A 161 -7.37 -16.71 2.77
N CYS A 162 -7.51 -16.90 1.47
CA CYS A 162 -8.27 -18.05 1.01
C CYS A 162 -7.49 -19.33 1.31
N PRO A 163 -8.15 -20.40 1.78
CA PRO A 163 -7.52 -21.69 1.97
C PRO A 163 -6.81 -22.11 0.67
N ALA A 164 -5.59 -22.62 0.80
CA ALA A 164 -4.97 -23.34 -0.31
C ALA A 164 -5.83 -24.58 -0.59
N ASN A 165 -6.19 -24.79 -1.86
CA ASN A 165 -6.74 -26.06 -2.30
C ASN A 165 -5.67 -27.15 -2.22
#